data_AF-A0A959KRW0-F1
#
_entry.id   AF-A0A959KRW0-F1
#
_cell.length_a   1.000
_cell.length_b   1.000
_cell.length_c   1.000
_cell.angle_alpha   90.00
_cell.angle_beta   90.00
_cell.angle_gamma   90.00
#
_symmetry.space_group_name_H-M   'P 1'
#
loop_
_entity.id
_entity.type
_entity.pdbx_description
1 polymer ?
#
loop_
_entity_poly.entity_id
_entity_poly.type
_entity_poly.pdbx_seq_one_letter_code
_entity_poly.pdbx_strand_id
1 'polypeptide(L)'
;MNRGSWRWSMMVGLLIAGIWGCGGDEPQPAGDLADIPYVPQAYLLPELPYFFPDLSVPADNPLTVDGVELGRYLFYDPILSVDSTLSCAGCHRQELGFTDGLALSEGVGQTIGIRNAKPLANVGFFEKGLFWDGRVQTLEELALHPIEDPLEMKNTLENLIADLQVHPEYPAMFRKAFGIADREEISAPLIAKALGQFTRTLVSFNAKYDYANWDRGPETQFFSPSELRGQKLFNREPIDPDEPHPGCSHCHVGPLVSTNEYANNGLDEALEPVDFPDPGLGGITGKP
;
A
#
# COMPACT_ATOMS: atom_id res chain seq x y z
N MET A 1 -36.14 63.52 86.84
CA MET A 1 -36.55 63.58 85.41
C MET A 1 -35.29 63.67 84.54
N ASN A 2 -34.86 62.56 83.94
CA ASN A 2 -34.07 62.47 82.70
C ASN A 2 -33.84 60.98 82.39
N ARG A 3 -34.48 60.46 81.33
CA ARG A 3 -33.92 60.17 79.99
C ARG A 3 -32.95 58.98 79.97
N GLY A 4 -33.50 57.80 79.68
CA GLY A 4 -32.76 56.60 79.29
C GLY A 4 -32.55 56.54 77.77
N SER A 5 -31.35 56.14 77.36
CA SER A 5 -30.86 56.06 76.00
C SER A 5 -31.19 54.71 75.34
N TRP A 6 -31.52 54.75 74.05
CA TRP A 6 -31.59 53.59 73.14
C TRP A 6 -30.36 53.63 72.22
N ARG A 7 -29.72 52.47 71.98
CA ARG A 7 -28.81 52.28 70.84
C ARG A 7 -29.24 51.03 70.08
N TRP A 8 -29.48 51.23 68.79
CA TRP A 8 -29.82 50.20 67.80
C TRP A 8 -28.55 49.48 67.30
N SER A 9 -28.63 48.17 67.13
CA SER A 9 -27.63 47.37 66.41
C SER A 9 -28.14 47.11 64.98
N MET A 10 -27.33 47.46 63.98
CA MET A 10 -27.58 47.23 62.55
C MET A 10 -26.95 45.89 62.14
N MET A 11 -27.74 44.94 61.66
CA MET A 11 -27.28 43.68 61.04
C MET A 11 -27.23 43.87 59.53
N VAL A 12 -26.05 43.68 58.93
CA VAL A 12 -25.84 43.65 57.47
C VAL A 12 -25.96 42.21 57.00
N GLY A 13 -26.96 41.91 56.17
CA GLY A 13 -27.11 40.62 55.50
C GLY A 13 -26.42 40.62 54.14
N LEU A 14 -25.52 39.65 53.93
CA LEU A 14 -24.88 39.36 52.63
C LEU A 14 -25.79 38.42 51.82
N LEU A 15 -26.30 38.92 50.68
CA LEU A 15 -27.01 38.13 49.67
C LEU A 15 -25.99 37.50 48.72
N ILE A 16 -25.89 36.17 48.72
CA ILE A 16 -25.15 35.40 47.71
C ILE A 16 -26.13 35.07 46.58
N ALA A 17 -25.96 35.72 45.43
CA ALA A 17 -26.67 35.38 44.20
C ALA A 17 -25.96 34.21 43.52
N GLY A 18 -26.59 33.03 43.52
CA GLY A 18 -26.14 31.89 42.73
C GLY A 18 -26.51 32.10 41.27
N ILE A 19 -25.49 32.25 40.41
CA ILE A 19 -25.67 32.21 38.95
C ILE A 19 -25.69 30.73 38.57
N TRP A 20 -26.88 30.21 38.35
CA TRP A 20 -27.10 28.92 37.70
C TRP A 20 -26.90 29.11 36.20
N GLY A 21 -25.67 28.85 35.73
CA GLY A 21 -25.36 28.79 34.31
C GLY A 21 -26.00 27.55 33.70
N CYS A 22 -27.01 27.73 32.86
CA CYS A 22 -27.48 26.71 31.93
C CYS A 22 -26.45 26.60 30.81
N GLY A 23 -25.45 25.73 30.98
CA GLY A 23 -24.67 25.20 29.85
C GLY A 23 -25.55 24.19 29.13
N GLY A 24 -26.26 24.63 28.10
CA GLY A 24 -26.81 23.71 27.12
C GLY A 24 -25.64 23.10 26.37
N ASP A 25 -25.56 21.77 26.37
CA ASP A 25 -24.76 21.04 25.40
C ASP A 25 -25.24 21.46 24.01
N GLU A 26 -24.54 22.40 23.36
CA GLU A 26 -24.70 22.59 21.92
C GLU A 26 -24.39 21.23 21.28
N PRO A 27 -25.30 20.67 20.47
CA PRO A 27 -24.99 19.46 19.72
C PRO A 27 -23.74 19.76 18.91
N GLN A 28 -22.67 19.00 19.17
CA GLN A 28 -21.47 19.05 18.36
C GLN A 28 -21.92 18.94 16.89
N PRO A 29 -21.54 19.87 16.00
CA PRO A 29 -21.97 19.79 14.61
C PRO A 29 -21.57 18.40 14.11
N ALA A 30 -22.53 17.67 13.53
CA ALA A 30 -22.21 16.45 12.81
C ALA A 30 -21.14 16.82 11.79
N GLY A 31 -20.07 16.03 11.72
CA GLY A 31 -18.89 16.38 10.92
C GLY A 31 -19.24 16.71 9.46
N ASP A 32 -18.37 17.44 8.77
CA ASP A 32 -18.68 18.05 7.47
C ASP A 32 -18.98 17.05 6.33
N LEU A 33 -18.78 15.75 6.58
CA LEU A 33 -19.10 14.63 5.68
C LEU A 33 -20.22 13.72 6.22
N ALA A 34 -20.81 14.03 7.37
CA ALA A 34 -21.77 13.17 8.06
C ALA A 34 -23.04 12.86 7.23
N ASP A 35 -23.42 13.78 6.33
CA ASP A 35 -24.58 13.63 5.44
C ASP A 35 -24.38 12.58 4.33
N ILE A 36 -23.13 12.19 4.04
CA ILE A 36 -22.81 11.15 3.07
C ILE A 36 -22.92 9.79 3.78
N PRO A 37 -23.79 8.87 3.31
CA PRO A 37 -23.92 7.55 3.92
C PRO A 37 -22.63 6.75 3.83
N TYR A 38 -22.25 6.10 4.93
CA TYR A 38 -21.18 5.10 4.96
C TYR A 38 -21.81 3.71 5.01
N VAL A 39 -21.75 2.99 3.88
CA VAL A 39 -22.31 1.65 3.71
C VAL A 39 -21.26 0.79 2.99
N PRO A 40 -20.27 0.25 3.71
CA PRO A 40 -19.16 -0.47 3.06
C PRO A 40 -19.66 -1.74 2.38
N GLN A 41 -19.45 -1.83 1.07
CA GLN A 41 -19.68 -3.04 0.29
C GLN A 41 -18.39 -3.83 0.16
N ALA A 42 -18.40 -5.13 0.50
CA ALA A 42 -17.24 -5.98 0.29
C ALA A 42 -16.87 -6.05 -1.20
N TYR A 43 -15.57 -5.87 -1.50
CA TYR A 43 -15.05 -6.11 -2.83
C TYR A 43 -14.68 -7.58 -2.97
N LEU A 44 -15.25 -8.25 -3.96
CA LEU A 44 -14.98 -9.65 -4.24
C LEU A 44 -13.89 -9.73 -5.32
N LEU A 45 -12.75 -10.32 -4.96
CA LEU A 45 -11.73 -10.68 -5.94
C LEU A 45 -12.27 -11.74 -6.91
N PRO A 46 -11.74 -11.80 -8.14
CA PRO A 46 -12.00 -12.94 -9.03
C PRO A 46 -11.68 -14.26 -8.31
N GLU A 47 -12.45 -15.31 -8.61
CA GLU A 47 -12.14 -16.65 -8.10
C GLU A 47 -10.74 -17.05 -8.56
N LEU A 48 -9.79 -17.10 -7.62
CA LEU A 48 -8.43 -17.49 -7.90
C LEU A 48 -8.39 -18.99 -8.21
N PRO A 49 -7.54 -19.43 -9.16
CA PRO A 49 -7.35 -20.85 -9.40
C PRO A 49 -6.88 -21.57 -8.13
N TYR A 50 -7.29 -22.82 -7.95
CA TYR A 50 -7.01 -23.61 -6.73
C TYR A 50 -5.52 -23.75 -6.37
N PHE A 51 -4.63 -23.48 -7.32
CA PHE A 51 -3.18 -23.59 -7.18
C PHE A 51 -2.50 -22.26 -6.82
N PHE A 52 -3.22 -21.13 -6.88
CA PHE A 52 -2.71 -19.86 -6.37
C PHE A 52 -2.65 -19.89 -4.84
N PRO A 53 -1.65 -19.25 -4.21
CA PRO A 53 -1.65 -19.07 -2.78
C PRO A 53 -2.83 -18.18 -2.35
N ASP A 54 -3.26 -18.34 -1.09
CA ASP A 54 -4.26 -17.46 -0.51
C ASP A 54 -3.72 -16.03 -0.46
N LEU A 55 -4.58 -15.05 -0.77
CA LEU A 55 -4.21 -13.65 -0.67
C LEU A 55 -4.39 -13.18 0.78
N SER A 56 -3.31 -12.69 1.40
CA SER A 56 -3.39 -12.09 2.73
C SER A 56 -4.02 -10.70 2.70
N VAL A 57 -5.22 -10.61 3.31
CA VAL A 57 -5.96 -9.37 3.51
C VAL A 57 -5.96 -9.06 5.02
N PRO A 58 -5.33 -7.95 5.46
CA PRO A 58 -5.33 -7.57 6.86
C PRO A 58 -6.75 -7.36 7.39
N ALA A 59 -7.02 -7.87 8.60
CA ALA A 59 -8.34 -7.76 9.22
C ALA A 59 -8.77 -6.30 9.47
N ASP A 60 -7.81 -5.39 9.62
CA ASP A 60 -8.06 -3.96 9.83
C ASP A 60 -8.08 -3.15 8.51
N ASN A 61 -7.88 -3.81 7.36
CA ASN A 61 -8.01 -3.21 6.02
C ASN A 61 -8.72 -4.18 5.04
N PRO A 62 -9.98 -4.57 5.30
CA PRO A 62 -10.73 -5.44 4.40
C PRO A 62 -10.97 -4.77 3.05
N LEU A 63 -10.98 -5.54 1.97
CA LEU A 63 -11.28 -5.01 0.64
C LEU A 63 -12.75 -4.58 0.57
N THR A 64 -12.96 -3.30 0.28
CA THR A 64 -14.28 -2.71 0.03
C THR A 64 -14.32 -2.09 -1.36
N VAL A 65 -15.51 -2.01 -1.98
CA VAL A 65 -15.66 -1.39 -3.30
C VAL A 65 -15.14 0.04 -3.29
N ASP A 66 -15.57 0.84 -2.31
CA ASP A 66 -15.16 2.24 -2.18
C ASP A 66 -13.68 2.40 -1.80
N GLY A 67 -13.12 1.50 -0.97
CA GLY A 67 -11.70 1.55 -0.61
C GLY A 67 -10.77 1.16 -1.77
N VAL A 68 -11.13 0.14 -2.55
CA VAL A 68 -10.43 -0.23 -3.80
C VAL A 68 -10.56 0.90 -4.83
N GLU A 69 -11.73 1.49 -4.97
CA GLU A 69 -11.95 2.60 -5.89
C GLU A 69 -11.12 3.83 -5.51
N LEU A 70 -11.16 4.27 -4.24
CA LEU A 70 -10.31 5.36 -3.75
C LEU A 70 -8.83 5.06 -3.98
N GLY A 71 -8.38 3.84 -3.68
CA GLY A 71 -7.02 3.39 -3.95
C GLY A 71 -6.64 3.49 -5.43
N ARG A 72 -7.57 3.11 -6.32
CA ARG A 72 -7.38 3.22 -7.77
C ARG A 72 -7.28 4.68 -8.19
N TYR A 73 -8.13 5.57 -7.67
CA TYR A 73 -8.03 7.00 -7.96
C TYR A 73 -6.66 7.54 -7.57
N LEU A 74 -6.23 7.33 -6.32
CA LEU A 74 -4.93 7.77 -5.82
C LEU A 74 -3.77 7.19 -6.65
N PHE A 75 -3.81 5.90 -7.02
CA PHE A 75 -2.74 5.25 -7.78
C PHE A 75 -2.46 5.93 -9.13
N TYR A 76 -3.49 6.46 -9.78
CA TYR A 76 -3.37 7.12 -11.09
C TYR A 76 -3.28 8.65 -10.99
N ASP A 77 -3.57 9.24 -9.85
CA ASP A 77 -3.61 10.70 -9.65
C ASP A 77 -2.21 11.24 -9.32
N PRO A 78 -1.68 12.20 -10.10
CA PRO A 78 -0.38 12.78 -9.83
C PRO A 78 -0.33 13.67 -8.59
N ILE A 79 -1.47 13.97 -7.94
CA ILE A 79 -1.55 14.69 -6.65
C ILE A 79 -0.60 14.13 -5.57
N LEU A 80 -0.21 12.86 -5.69
CA LEU A 80 0.75 12.22 -4.79
C LEU A 80 2.14 12.88 -4.82
N SER A 81 2.53 13.47 -5.94
CA SER A 81 3.84 14.12 -6.13
C SER A 81 3.83 15.60 -5.80
N VAL A 82 5.01 16.10 -5.37
CA VAL A 82 5.18 17.48 -4.88
C VAL A 82 4.78 18.57 -5.89
N ASP A 83 4.86 18.28 -7.19
CA ASP A 83 4.51 19.19 -8.27
C ASP A 83 3.32 18.71 -9.11
N SER A 84 2.62 17.67 -8.65
CA SER A 84 1.50 17.04 -9.34
C SER A 84 1.82 16.58 -10.77
N THR A 85 3.03 16.05 -11.00
CA THR A 85 3.47 15.51 -12.30
C THR A 85 3.62 13.99 -12.34
N LEU A 86 3.75 13.33 -11.19
CA LEU A 86 4.01 11.89 -11.08
C LEU A 86 2.98 11.19 -10.19
N SER A 87 2.40 10.10 -10.68
CA SER A 87 1.56 9.17 -9.92
C SER A 87 2.22 7.79 -9.84
N CYS A 88 1.67 6.85 -9.06
CA CYS A 88 2.18 5.48 -9.01
C CYS A 88 2.21 4.85 -10.41
N ALA A 89 1.17 5.12 -11.20
CA ALA A 89 1.05 4.64 -12.58
C ALA A 89 2.12 5.19 -13.55
N GLY A 90 2.84 6.26 -13.19
CA GLY A 90 3.98 6.75 -13.97
C GLY A 90 5.12 5.74 -14.07
N CYS A 91 5.44 5.09 -12.95
CA CYS A 91 6.45 4.03 -12.88
C CYS A 91 5.85 2.60 -12.98
N HIS A 92 4.56 2.46 -12.68
CA HIS A 92 3.86 1.17 -12.64
C HIS A 92 2.72 1.12 -13.65
N ARG A 93 3.07 1.09 -14.94
CA ARG A 93 2.13 1.15 -16.07
C ARG A 93 1.46 -0.20 -16.29
N GLN A 94 0.12 -0.23 -16.27
CA GLN A 94 -0.67 -1.46 -16.38
C GLN A 94 -0.33 -2.26 -17.64
N GLU A 95 -0.14 -1.59 -18.78
CA GLU A 95 0.18 -2.20 -20.07
C GLU A 95 1.57 -2.86 -20.12
N LEU A 96 2.43 -2.58 -19.14
CA LEU A 96 3.76 -3.16 -18.98
C LEU A 96 3.84 -4.08 -17.75
N GLY A 97 2.71 -4.63 -17.30
CA GLY A 97 2.68 -5.50 -16.11
C GLY A 97 2.96 -4.74 -14.81
N PHE A 98 2.59 -3.46 -14.78
CA PHE A 98 2.87 -2.52 -13.69
C PHE A 98 4.36 -2.26 -13.47
N THR A 99 5.08 -2.04 -14.58
CA THR A 99 6.45 -1.54 -14.64
C THR A 99 6.52 -0.33 -15.59
N ASP A 100 7.68 0.28 -15.78
CA ASP A 100 7.89 1.41 -16.69
C ASP A 100 8.64 1.05 -17.98
N GLY A 101 9.22 -0.16 -18.05
CA GLY A 101 10.06 -0.62 -19.16
C GLY A 101 11.45 0.01 -19.20
N LEU A 102 11.90 0.65 -18.12
CA LEU A 102 13.21 1.30 -18.02
C LEU A 102 14.18 0.49 -17.16
N ALA A 103 15.48 0.70 -17.36
CA ALA A 103 16.50 0.14 -16.48
C ALA A 103 16.42 0.75 -15.07
N LEU A 104 16.18 2.05 -15.00
CA LEU A 104 16.00 2.84 -13.78
C LEU A 104 14.86 3.83 -14.01
N SER A 105 13.98 3.97 -13.02
CA SER A 105 12.82 4.85 -13.11
C SER A 105 13.22 6.33 -13.03
N GLU A 106 12.45 7.19 -13.69
CA GLU A 106 12.58 8.64 -13.59
C GLU A 106 11.50 9.20 -12.66
N GLY A 107 11.94 9.94 -11.63
CA GLY A 107 11.05 10.65 -10.70
C GLY A 107 10.86 12.12 -11.05
N VAL A 108 10.24 12.85 -10.14
CA VAL A 108 9.94 14.28 -10.28
C VAL A 108 11.20 15.08 -10.61
N GLY A 109 11.14 15.95 -11.61
CA GLY A 109 12.28 16.78 -12.02
C GLY A 109 13.46 15.97 -12.58
N GLN A 110 13.19 14.83 -13.22
CA GLN A 110 14.17 13.99 -13.90
C GLN A 110 15.22 13.36 -12.98
N THR A 111 14.89 13.14 -11.71
CA THR A 111 15.75 12.32 -10.83
C THR A 111 15.72 10.88 -11.25
N ILE A 112 16.86 10.21 -11.22
CA ILE A 112 16.98 8.81 -11.60
C ILE A 112 17.07 7.97 -10.34
N GLY A 113 16.20 6.97 -10.24
CA GLY A 113 16.20 6.00 -9.15
C GLY A 113 17.43 5.10 -9.17
N ILE A 114 17.56 4.25 -8.15
CA ILE A 114 18.70 3.33 -7.99
C ILE A 114 18.41 1.89 -8.42
N ARG A 115 17.14 1.56 -8.68
CA ARG A 115 16.69 0.24 -9.13
C ARG A 115 15.58 0.36 -10.18
N ASN A 116 15.40 -0.70 -10.96
CA ASN A 116 14.21 -0.87 -11.81
C ASN A 116 12.93 -0.95 -10.95
N ALA A 117 11.83 -0.40 -11.47
CA ALA A 117 10.50 -0.53 -10.86
C ALA A 117 10.04 -2.00 -10.84
N LYS A 118 9.95 -2.59 -9.64
CA LYS A 118 9.45 -3.97 -9.45
C LYS A 118 8.00 -4.07 -9.95
N PRO A 119 7.60 -5.13 -10.67
CA PRO A 119 6.22 -5.32 -11.09
C PRO A 119 5.27 -5.40 -9.88
N LEU A 120 4.10 -4.76 -10.01
CA LEU A 120 3.03 -4.85 -9.02
C LEU A 120 1.97 -5.91 -9.35
N ALA A 121 1.99 -6.50 -10.55
CA ALA A 121 1.15 -7.65 -10.83
C ALA A 121 1.47 -8.79 -9.84
N ASN A 122 0.45 -9.34 -9.19
CA ASN A 122 0.53 -10.38 -8.17
C ASN A 122 1.33 -9.99 -6.90
N VAL A 123 1.61 -8.70 -6.68
CA VAL A 123 2.44 -8.27 -5.54
C VAL A 123 1.83 -8.62 -4.16
N GLY A 124 0.51 -8.70 -4.08
CA GLY A 124 -0.18 -9.04 -2.83
C GLY A 124 0.07 -10.45 -2.29
N PHE A 125 0.68 -11.33 -3.08
CA PHE A 125 1.07 -12.68 -2.64
C PHE A 125 2.52 -12.77 -2.14
N PHE A 126 3.24 -11.64 -2.08
CA PHE A 126 4.62 -11.58 -1.56
C PHE A 126 4.60 -11.15 -0.10
N GLU A 127 4.87 -12.08 0.82
CA GLU A 127 4.73 -11.88 2.28
C GLU A 127 6.07 -11.84 3.02
N LYS A 128 7.19 -12.07 2.34
CA LYS A 128 8.55 -12.08 2.94
C LYS A 128 9.26 -10.74 2.82
N GLY A 129 8.49 -9.68 2.62
CA GLY A 129 8.98 -8.33 2.35
C GLY A 129 8.74 -7.89 0.91
N LEU A 130 8.68 -6.58 0.75
CA LEU A 130 8.41 -5.88 -0.50
C LEU A 130 9.57 -4.93 -0.82
N PHE A 131 9.56 -4.35 -2.03
CA PHE A 131 10.76 -3.86 -2.73
C PHE A 131 11.75 -4.98 -3.07
N TRP A 132 12.81 -4.65 -3.81
CA TRP A 132 13.88 -5.60 -4.15
C TRP A 132 14.72 -6.02 -2.94
N ASP A 133 14.74 -5.21 -1.88
CA ASP A 133 15.53 -5.42 -0.66
C ASP A 133 14.69 -5.86 0.54
N GLY A 134 13.37 -6.03 0.38
CA GLY A 134 12.50 -6.49 1.46
C GLY A 134 12.29 -5.51 2.61
N ARG A 135 12.62 -4.23 2.44
CA ARG A 135 12.67 -3.26 3.54
C ARG A 135 11.33 -2.96 4.22
N VAL A 136 10.21 -3.27 3.56
CA VAL A 136 8.86 -3.13 4.13
C VAL A 136 8.09 -4.43 4.09
N GLN A 137 7.12 -4.60 4.98
CA GLN A 137 6.42 -5.88 5.15
C GLN A 137 4.98 -5.84 4.64
N THR A 138 4.42 -4.65 4.44
CA THR A 138 3.01 -4.48 4.06
C THR A 138 2.85 -3.62 2.81
N LEU A 139 1.76 -3.84 2.06
CA LEU A 139 1.43 -2.99 0.91
C LEU A 139 1.09 -1.56 1.34
N GLU A 140 0.58 -1.39 2.55
CA GLU A 140 0.32 -0.11 3.18
C GLU A 140 1.63 0.68 3.39
N GLU A 141 2.67 0.05 3.96
CA GLU A 141 4.00 0.66 4.06
C GLU A 141 4.58 0.95 2.67
N LEU A 142 4.56 -0.06 1.78
CA LEU A 142 5.05 0.07 0.39
C LEU A 142 4.47 1.29 -0.31
N ALA A 143 3.17 1.57 -0.14
CA ALA A 143 2.48 2.66 -0.80
C ALA A 143 2.92 4.06 -0.33
N LEU A 144 3.38 4.21 0.91
CA LEU A 144 3.79 5.51 1.46
C LEU A 144 5.23 5.87 1.11
N HIS A 145 6.13 4.89 1.02
CA HIS A 145 7.56 5.15 0.78
C HIS A 145 7.84 5.96 -0.51
N PRO A 146 7.27 5.63 -1.69
CA PRO A 146 7.46 6.38 -2.93
C PRO A 146 7.06 7.86 -2.85
N ILE A 147 6.06 8.18 -2.01
CA ILE A 147 5.51 9.53 -1.87
C ILE A 147 6.59 10.48 -1.30
N GLU A 148 7.34 9.99 -0.31
CA GLU A 148 8.36 10.77 0.39
C GLU A 148 9.76 10.61 -0.20
N ASP A 149 9.98 9.63 -1.07
CA ASP A 149 11.30 9.36 -1.65
C ASP A 149 11.77 10.54 -2.52
N PRO A 150 12.95 11.13 -2.23
CA PRO A 150 13.46 12.27 -2.98
C PRO A 150 13.92 11.93 -4.41
N LEU A 151 13.96 10.65 -4.79
CA LEU A 151 14.24 10.22 -6.16
C LEU A 151 12.96 9.89 -6.94
N GLU A 152 11.81 9.80 -6.26
CA GLU A 152 10.50 9.44 -6.83
C GLU A 152 9.54 10.65 -6.81
N MET A 153 8.59 10.71 -5.86
CA MET A 153 7.52 11.71 -5.85
C MET A 153 7.87 13.00 -5.09
N LYS A 154 8.93 12.99 -4.26
CA LYS A 154 9.47 14.16 -3.54
C LYS A 154 8.47 14.95 -2.68
N ASN A 155 7.34 14.36 -2.31
CA ASN A 155 6.32 15.03 -1.51
C ASN A 155 6.52 14.76 -0.02
N THR A 156 5.70 15.37 0.84
CA THR A 156 5.55 14.93 2.22
C THR A 156 4.13 14.48 2.46
N LEU A 157 3.93 13.57 3.42
CA LEU A 157 2.58 13.12 3.76
C LEU A 157 1.72 14.26 4.31
N GLU A 158 2.30 15.23 5.01
CA GLU A 158 1.58 16.41 5.50
C GLU A 158 1.03 17.25 4.34
N ASN A 159 1.85 17.49 3.31
CA ASN A 159 1.42 18.25 2.12
C ASN A 159 0.32 17.50 1.39
N LEU A 160 0.51 16.20 1.12
CA LEU A 160 -0.49 15.38 0.46
C LEU A 160 -1.81 15.35 1.23
N ILE A 161 -1.78 15.18 2.55
CA ILE A 161 -2.98 15.20 3.39
C ILE A 161 -3.68 16.56 3.27
N ALA A 162 -2.96 17.67 3.34
CA ALA A 162 -3.53 19.00 3.20
C ALA A 162 -4.22 19.19 1.83
N ASP A 163 -3.59 18.73 0.75
CA ASP A 163 -4.15 18.79 -0.59
C ASP A 163 -5.42 17.94 -0.72
N LEU A 164 -5.43 16.71 -0.18
CA LEU A 164 -6.59 15.83 -0.18
C LEU A 164 -7.76 16.37 0.64
N GLN A 165 -7.49 17.05 1.76
CA GLN A 165 -8.51 17.65 2.62
C GLN A 165 -9.26 18.80 1.94
N VAL A 166 -8.58 19.60 1.13
CA VAL A 166 -9.19 20.73 0.41
C VAL A 166 -9.71 20.37 -0.98
N HIS A 167 -9.38 19.19 -1.49
CA HIS A 167 -9.83 18.72 -2.80
C HIS A 167 -11.38 18.56 -2.83
N PRO A 168 -12.06 18.92 -3.94
CA PRO A 168 -13.52 18.87 -4.02
C PRO A 168 -14.11 17.45 -3.93
N GLU A 169 -13.35 16.41 -4.28
CA GLU A 169 -13.87 15.04 -4.38
C GLU A 169 -13.33 14.08 -3.32
N TYR A 170 -12.09 14.26 -2.85
CA TYR A 170 -11.44 13.27 -2.00
C TYR A 170 -12.11 13.09 -0.64
N PRO A 171 -12.52 14.15 0.09
CA PRO A 171 -13.22 13.99 1.37
C PRO A 171 -14.44 13.07 1.26
N ALA A 172 -15.26 13.22 0.21
CA ALA A 172 -16.40 12.35 -0.04
C ALA A 172 -15.98 10.90 -0.35
N MET A 173 -14.88 10.68 -1.07
CA MET A 173 -14.34 9.35 -1.33
C MET A 173 -13.79 8.68 -0.06
N PHE A 174 -13.05 9.40 0.78
CA PHE A 174 -12.57 8.90 2.07
C PHE A 174 -13.71 8.57 3.03
N ARG A 175 -14.78 9.38 3.04
CA ARG A 175 -16.01 9.08 3.78
C ARG A 175 -16.65 7.77 3.35
N LYS A 176 -16.77 7.53 2.05
CA LYS A 176 -17.35 6.27 1.51
C LYS A 176 -16.46 5.07 1.81
N ALA A 177 -15.15 5.23 1.70
CA ALA A 177 -14.18 4.16 1.92
C ALA A 177 -14.01 3.78 3.41
N PHE A 178 -13.99 4.76 4.31
CA PHE A 178 -13.56 4.56 5.70
C PHE A 178 -14.48 5.13 6.76
N GLY A 179 -15.54 5.83 6.37
CA GLY A 179 -16.54 6.34 7.31
C GLY A 179 -16.08 7.53 8.17
N ILE A 180 -15.03 8.26 7.76
CA ILE A 180 -14.63 9.52 8.43
C ILE A 180 -15.81 10.49 8.51
N ALA A 181 -15.99 11.23 9.59
CA ALA A 181 -17.08 12.20 9.72
C ALA A 181 -16.67 13.60 9.25
N ASP A 182 -15.38 13.94 9.34
CA ASP A 182 -14.80 15.22 8.96
C ASP A 182 -13.61 15.04 8.01
N ARG A 183 -13.42 15.96 7.06
CA ARG A 183 -12.27 15.94 6.14
C ARG A 183 -10.93 15.91 6.89
N GLU A 184 -10.85 16.52 8.07
CA GLU A 184 -9.64 16.59 8.90
C GLU A 184 -9.16 15.21 9.39
N GLU A 185 -10.01 14.18 9.30
CA GLU A 185 -9.66 12.80 9.63
C GLU A 185 -8.89 12.07 8.51
N ILE A 186 -8.81 12.66 7.30
CA ILE A 186 -7.92 12.15 6.25
C ILE A 186 -6.50 12.11 6.79
N SER A 187 -5.86 10.94 6.67
CA SER A 187 -4.57 10.67 7.30
C SER A 187 -3.76 9.67 6.47
N ALA A 188 -2.44 9.66 6.68
CA ALA A 188 -1.53 8.73 6.01
C ALA A 188 -1.94 7.26 6.14
N PRO A 189 -2.43 6.76 7.30
CA PRO A 189 -2.95 5.40 7.39
C PRO A 189 -4.15 5.13 6.45
N LEU A 190 -5.05 6.09 6.25
CA LEU A 190 -6.18 5.91 5.33
C LEU A 190 -5.74 5.92 3.87
N ILE A 191 -4.76 6.78 3.52
CA ILE A 191 -4.14 6.81 2.19
C ILE A 191 -3.47 5.46 1.90
N ALA A 192 -2.64 4.99 2.84
CA ALA A 192 -1.96 3.69 2.76
C ALA A 192 -2.96 2.54 2.61
N LYS A 193 -4.04 2.56 3.40
CA LYS A 193 -5.09 1.53 3.35
C LYS A 193 -5.77 1.50 1.98
N ALA A 194 -6.14 2.66 1.43
CA ALA A 194 -6.77 2.74 0.11
C ALA A 194 -5.84 2.20 -0.99
N LEU A 195 -4.61 2.71 -1.07
CA LEU A 195 -3.61 2.25 -2.03
C LEU A 195 -3.32 0.75 -1.86
N GLY A 196 -3.23 0.26 -0.63
CA GLY A 196 -3.07 -1.16 -0.31
C GLY A 196 -4.24 -2.02 -0.77
N GLN A 197 -5.49 -1.55 -0.61
CA GLN A 197 -6.66 -2.26 -1.12
C GLN A 197 -6.60 -2.39 -2.64
N PHE A 198 -6.34 -1.30 -3.37
CA PHE A 198 -6.23 -1.34 -4.83
C PHE A 198 -5.08 -2.23 -5.29
N THR A 199 -3.91 -2.12 -4.67
CA THR A 199 -2.71 -2.89 -5.06
C THR A 199 -2.92 -4.40 -4.88
N ARG A 200 -3.72 -4.83 -3.89
CA ARG A 200 -4.13 -6.23 -3.71
C ARG A 200 -5.00 -6.76 -4.86
N THR A 201 -5.69 -5.89 -5.58
CA THR A 201 -6.54 -6.27 -6.73
C THR A 201 -5.77 -6.48 -8.02
N LEU A 202 -4.47 -6.16 -8.05
CA LEU A 202 -3.61 -6.29 -9.23
C LEU A 202 -3.20 -7.74 -9.46
N VAL A 203 -4.17 -8.63 -9.61
CA VAL A 203 -3.97 -10.08 -9.76
C VAL A 203 -4.05 -10.47 -11.23
N SER A 204 -3.08 -11.25 -11.68
CA SER A 204 -2.96 -11.76 -13.05
C SER A 204 -2.76 -13.27 -13.04
N PHE A 205 -3.66 -13.95 -13.74
CA PHE A 205 -3.70 -15.40 -13.95
C PHE A 205 -4.41 -15.70 -15.27
N ASN A 206 -4.38 -16.96 -15.72
CA ASN A 206 -4.80 -17.43 -17.06
C ASN A 206 -3.75 -17.19 -18.15
N ALA A 207 -2.48 -17.07 -17.78
CA ALA A 207 -1.41 -17.22 -18.74
C ALA A 207 -1.45 -18.63 -19.35
N LYS A 208 -0.91 -18.78 -20.56
CA LYS A 208 -0.70 -20.08 -21.19
C LYS A 208 0.07 -21.05 -20.28
N TYR A 209 1.00 -20.51 -19.50
CA TYR A 209 1.76 -21.24 -18.49
C TYR A 209 0.87 -21.83 -17.38
N ASP A 210 -0.14 -21.08 -16.92
CA ASP A 210 -1.04 -21.54 -15.86
C ASP A 210 -1.82 -22.78 -16.30
N TYR A 211 -2.39 -22.74 -17.50
CA TYR A 211 -3.10 -23.89 -18.06
C TYR A 211 -2.18 -25.09 -18.28
N ALA A 212 -0.97 -24.87 -18.79
CA ALA A 212 -0.06 -25.97 -19.09
C ALA A 212 0.41 -26.73 -17.83
N ASN A 213 0.54 -26.05 -16.69
CA ASN A 213 1.05 -26.68 -15.47
C ASN A 213 -0.06 -27.16 -14.52
N TRP A 214 -1.28 -26.59 -14.61
CA TRP A 214 -2.35 -26.88 -13.65
C TRP A 214 -3.71 -27.28 -14.26
N ASP A 215 -3.88 -27.22 -15.58
CA ASP A 215 -5.01 -27.89 -16.24
C ASP A 215 -4.71 -29.38 -16.43
N ARG A 216 -5.74 -30.23 -16.38
CA ARG A 216 -5.60 -31.70 -16.41
C ARG A 216 -5.36 -32.28 -17.81
N GLY A 217 -5.18 -31.42 -18.82
CA GLY A 217 -4.85 -31.79 -20.19
C GLY A 217 -3.33 -32.00 -20.36
N PRO A 218 -2.88 -32.67 -21.45
CA PRO A 218 -1.46 -32.80 -21.74
C PRO A 218 -0.85 -31.43 -22.06
N GLU A 219 0.38 -31.15 -21.62
CA GLU A 219 1.09 -29.88 -21.87
C GLU A 219 1.13 -29.49 -23.36
N THR A 220 1.18 -30.49 -24.25
CA THR A 220 1.17 -30.33 -25.71
C THR A 220 -0.13 -29.72 -26.26
N GLN A 221 -1.19 -29.70 -25.48
CA GLN A 221 -2.43 -28.99 -25.80
C GLN A 221 -2.25 -27.47 -25.69
N PHE A 222 -1.38 -27.03 -24.79
CA PHE A 222 -1.16 -25.62 -24.52
C PHE A 222 0.12 -25.16 -25.21
N PHE A 223 1.27 -25.77 -24.90
CA PHE A 223 2.57 -25.36 -25.42
C PHE A 223 2.84 -25.83 -26.85
N SER A 224 3.44 -24.92 -27.63
CA SER A 224 4.14 -25.25 -28.86
C SER A 224 5.34 -26.16 -28.57
N PRO A 225 5.89 -26.85 -29.58
CA PRO A 225 7.09 -27.67 -29.39
C PRO A 225 8.29 -26.89 -28.84
N SER A 226 8.39 -25.58 -29.09
CA SER A 226 9.49 -24.76 -28.56
C SER A 226 9.29 -24.41 -27.09
N GLU A 227 8.08 -24.00 -26.70
CA GLU A 227 7.76 -23.70 -25.30
C GLU A 227 7.89 -24.95 -24.43
N LEU A 228 7.46 -26.12 -24.92
CA LEU A 228 7.62 -27.39 -24.21
C LEU A 228 9.10 -27.75 -23.99
N ARG A 229 9.98 -27.48 -24.96
CA ARG A 229 11.43 -27.66 -24.75
C ARG A 229 11.97 -26.69 -23.70
N GLY A 230 11.51 -25.43 -23.72
CA GLY A 230 11.87 -24.42 -22.73
C GLY A 230 11.45 -24.82 -21.32
N GLN A 231 10.20 -25.25 -21.14
CA GLN A 231 9.68 -25.73 -19.85
C GLN A 231 10.49 -26.94 -19.33
N LYS A 232 10.82 -27.89 -20.20
CA LYS A 232 11.67 -29.05 -19.82
C LYS A 232 13.07 -28.64 -19.40
N LEU A 233 13.65 -27.63 -20.04
CA LEU A 233 14.96 -27.09 -19.66
C LEU A 233 14.89 -26.36 -18.32
N PHE A 234 13.84 -25.55 -18.13
CA PHE A 234 13.59 -24.76 -16.93
C PHE A 234 13.40 -25.65 -15.69
N ASN A 235 12.63 -26.73 -15.81
CA ASN A 235 12.33 -27.69 -14.74
C ASN A 235 13.37 -28.83 -14.62
N ARG A 236 14.52 -28.73 -15.30
CA ARG A 236 15.50 -29.82 -15.32
C ARG A 236 16.24 -29.89 -13.98
N GLU A 237 15.97 -30.95 -13.24
CA GLU A 237 16.75 -31.38 -12.07
C GLU A 237 17.54 -32.65 -12.39
N PRO A 238 18.86 -32.70 -12.15
CA PRO A 238 19.67 -33.87 -12.43
C PRO A 238 19.49 -34.96 -11.36
N ILE A 239 19.80 -36.21 -11.71
CA ILE A 239 19.85 -37.32 -10.73
C ILE A 239 21.13 -37.23 -9.90
N ASP A 240 22.23 -36.81 -10.55
CA ASP A 240 23.50 -36.54 -9.91
C ASP A 240 23.54 -35.05 -9.50
N PRO A 241 23.64 -34.73 -8.20
CA PRO A 241 23.68 -33.35 -7.73
C PRO A 241 24.88 -32.55 -8.26
N ASP A 242 25.94 -33.22 -8.73
CA ASP A 242 27.13 -32.57 -9.28
C ASP A 242 27.03 -32.32 -10.79
N GLU A 243 25.97 -32.78 -11.44
CA GLU A 243 25.75 -32.55 -12.87
C GLU A 243 25.26 -31.10 -13.12
N PRO A 244 25.94 -30.31 -13.98
CA PRO A 244 25.48 -28.97 -14.31
C PRO A 244 24.09 -28.98 -14.95
N HIS A 245 23.23 -28.10 -14.47
CA HIS A 245 21.89 -27.88 -15.01
C HIS A 245 21.49 -26.40 -14.85
N PRO A 246 20.44 -25.93 -15.53
CA PRO A 246 20.04 -24.52 -15.49
C PRO A 246 19.61 -24.00 -14.12
N GLY A 247 19.18 -24.87 -13.19
CA GLY A 247 18.81 -24.50 -11.81
C GLY A 247 17.63 -23.56 -11.65
N CYS A 248 16.86 -23.27 -12.71
CA CYS A 248 15.82 -22.23 -12.68
C CYS A 248 14.74 -22.54 -11.63
N SER A 249 14.30 -23.80 -11.56
CA SER A 249 13.32 -24.30 -10.60
C SER A 249 13.82 -24.38 -9.15
N HIS A 250 15.03 -23.95 -8.82
CA HIS A 250 15.45 -23.82 -7.41
C HIS A 250 14.88 -22.56 -6.76
N CYS A 251 14.73 -21.49 -7.54
CA CYS A 251 14.26 -20.18 -7.06
C CYS A 251 12.96 -19.73 -7.72
N HIS A 252 12.65 -20.23 -8.91
CA HIS A 252 11.49 -19.83 -9.69
C HIS A 252 10.48 -20.96 -9.81
N VAL A 253 9.59 -21.08 -8.83
CA VAL A 253 8.66 -22.21 -8.69
C VAL A 253 7.23 -21.77 -8.46
N GLY A 254 6.31 -22.71 -8.68
CA GLY A 254 4.91 -22.53 -8.36
C GLY A 254 4.22 -21.50 -9.26
N PRO A 255 3.00 -21.09 -8.90
CA PRO A 255 2.17 -20.21 -9.74
C PRO A 255 2.72 -18.79 -9.88
N LEU A 256 3.51 -18.33 -8.90
CA LEU A 256 4.15 -17.02 -8.93
C LEU A 256 5.56 -17.04 -9.53
N VAL A 257 6.05 -18.23 -9.90
CA VAL A 257 7.40 -18.42 -10.47
C VAL A 257 8.48 -17.82 -9.54
N SER A 258 8.30 -18.02 -8.24
CA SER A 258 9.12 -17.47 -7.16
C SER A 258 9.00 -18.31 -5.90
N THR A 259 10.11 -18.50 -5.19
CA THR A 259 10.13 -19.04 -3.82
C THR A 259 9.75 -18.01 -2.76
N ASN A 260 9.61 -16.73 -3.13
CA ASN A 260 9.46 -15.60 -2.21
C ASN A 260 10.67 -15.37 -1.30
N GLU A 261 11.79 -16.07 -1.54
CA GLU A 261 13.03 -15.93 -0.79
C GLU A 261 13.99 -14.95 -1.47
N TYR A 262 14.95 -14.45 -0.69
CA TYR A 262 16.07 -13.67 -1.20
C TYR A 262 17.24 -14.59 -1.51
N ALA A 263 17.92 -14.31 -2.61
CA ALA A 263 19.16 -14.96 -2.99
C ALA A 263 20.08 -13.93 -3.64
N ASN A 264 21.39 -14.14 -3.51
CA ASN A 264 22.36 -13.46 -4.36
C ASN A 264 22.20 -13.99 -5.80
N ASN A 265 21.97 -13.09 -6.76
CA ASN A 265 21.70 -13.43 -8.15
C ASN A 265 22.96 -13.56 -9.01
N GLY A 266 24.15 -13.35 -8.44
CA GLY A 266 25.44 -13.50 -9.11
C GLY A 266 25.69 -12.52 -10.27
N LEU A 267 24.98 -11.38 -10.32
CA LEU A 267 25.16 -10.40 -11.39
C LEU A 267 26.44 -9.58 -11.23
N ASP A 268 26.80 -9.24 -9.99
CA ASP A 268 27.97 -8.43 -9.67
C ASP A 268 29.04 -9.27 -8.99
N GLU A 269 30.30 -9.04 -9.37
CA GLU A 269 31.46 -9.60 -8.68
C GLU A 269 31.82 -8.68 -7.49
N ALA A 270 31.86 -9.25 -6.29
CA ALA A 270 32.32 -8.57 -5.08
C ALA A 270 33.24 -9.51 -4.30
N LEU A 271 34.33 -8.97 -3.75
CA LEU A 271 35.28 -9.75 -2.95
C LEU A 271 34.75 -9.96 -1.53
N GLU A 272 34.17 -8.91 -0.96
CA GLU A 272 33.50 -8.95 0.33
C GLU A 272 32.05 -8.44 0.19
N PRO A 273 31.12 -8.86 1.07
CA PRO A 273 29.73 -8.39 1.03
C PRO A 273 29.56 -6.87 1.11
N VAL A 274 30.52 -6.16 1.71
CA VAL A 274 30.51 -4.70 1.81
C VAL A 274 30.86 -4.00 0.48
N ASP A 275 31.38 -4.74 -0.50
CA ASP A 275 31.82 -4.19 -1.78
C ASP A 275 30.69 -4.19 -2.82
N PHE A 276 29.54 -4.81 -2.53
CA PHE A 276 28.37 -4.77 -3.43
C PHE A 276 27.89 -3.32 -3.59
N PRO A 277 27.82 -2.79 -4.84
CA PRO A 277 27.27 -1.46 -5.09
C PRO A 277 25.81 -1.33 -4.64
N ASP A 278 25.05 -2.42 -4.77
CA ASP A 278 23.73 -2.59 -4.21
C ASP A 278 23.72 -3.83 -3.30
N PRO A 279 23.69 -3.65 -1.96
CA PRO A 279 23.75 -4.77 -1.02
C PRO A 279 22.40 -5.50 -0.85
N GLY A 280 21.34 -5.09 -1.56
CA GLY A 280 20.02 -5.71 -1.49
C GLY A 280 19.48 -5.82 -0.05
N LEU A 281 18.94 -6.98 0.29
CA LEU A 281 18.48 -7.29 1.67
C LEU A 281 19.60 -7.16 2.72
N GLY A 282 20.87 -7.36 2.32
CA GLY A 282 22.00 -7.22 3.24
C GLY A 282 22.17 -5.78 3.74
N GLY A 283 21.82 -4.79 2.92
CA GLY A 283 21.79 -3.38 3.33
C GLY A 283 20.73 -3.07 4.39
N ILE A 284 19.66 -3.87 4.45
CA ILE A 284 18.56 -3.72 5.42
C ILE A 284 18.85 -4.48 6.71
N THR A 285 19.37 -5.70 6.60
CA THR A 285 19.56 -6.60 7.75
C THR A 285 20.93 -6.49 8.40
N GLY A 286 21.91 -5.90 7.71
CA GLY A 286 23.32 -5.91 8.10
C GLY A 286 23.96 -7.29 8.00
N LYS A 287 23.30 -8.25 7.33
CA LYS A 287 23.79 -9.62 7.12
C LYS A 287 24.02 -9.83 5.62
N PRO A 288 25.22 -10.27 5.20
CA PRO A 288 25.50 -10.68 3.83
C PRO A 288 24.49 -11.69 3.27
#